data_AF-A0AAN6S1C1-F1
#
_entry.id   AF-A0AAN6S1C1-F1
#
_cell.length_a   1.000
_cell.length_b   1.000
_cell.length_c   1.000
_cell.angle_alpha   90.00
_cell.angle_beta   90.00
_cell.angle_gamma   90.00
#
_symmetry.space_group_name_H-M   'P 1'
#
loop_
_entity.id
_entity.type
_entity.pdbx_description
1 polymer ?
#
loop_
_entity_poly.entity_id
_entity_poly.type
_entity_poly.pdbx_seq_one_letter_code
_entity_poly.pdbx_strand_id
1 'polypeptide(L)'
;MLQQLLATKPTQLLSRVPRRAWRWIIRTGLLVLLVPPFLQWIIAYLVGSDARILPPQLLAAKNLMIVTAHPDDECLFFSPSILGVLDRNKHTTGSLLVMSNGNNYGIGELRSKELKGSCQSLGINVERCIALDHPDLQDNPKVWWDTALIESIVHEHVQKWDIDAIITFDEGGVSGHINHRAVSAAVSNYASTNPRAPVAFKLTTTSLPRKYTFLGDLPLTALPFTWRIIEALSFPASTVDPKDGSRALVANTWRRYLMTRDAFAKHDSQYTWDRHLYMIVSRYVWFNDLKRIPRATQQE
;
A
#
# COMPACT_ATOMS: atom_id res chain seq x y z
N MET A 1 21.98 25.32 -47.88
CA MET A 1 20.66 24.76 -47.51
C MET A 1 20.61 24.20 -46.07
N LEU A 2 21.48 24.67 -45.15
CA LEU A 2 21.57 24.15 -43.77
C LEU A 2 21.54 25.25 -42.67
N GLN A 3 21.22 26.50 -43.04
CA GLN A 3 21.13 27.64 -42.09
C GLN A 3 19.69 28.14 -41.85
N GLN A 4 18.68 27.61 -42.57
CA GLN A 4 17.27 27.99 -42.37
C GLN A 4 16.51 27.12 -41.36
N LEU A 5 17.13 26.08 -40.81
CA LEU A 5 16.49 25.13 -39.88
C LEU A 5 16.71 25.45 -38.39
N LEU A 6 17.42 26.52 -38.05
CA LEU A 6 17.85 26.82 -36.66
C LEU A 6 17.25 28.09 -36.05
N ALA A 7 16.17 28.66 -36.59
CA ALA A 7 15.66 29.96 -36.14
C ALA A 7 14.15 30.02 -35.82
N THR A 8 13.51 28.91 -35.45
CA THR A 8 12.20 29.00 -34.78
C THR A 8 12.42 29.32 -33.30
N LYS A 9 12.41 30.62 -32.96
CA LYS A 9 12.43 31.07 -31.56
C LYS A 9 11.25 30.41 -30.82
N PRO A 10 11.43 29.81 -29.63
CA PRO A 10 10.35 29.16 -28.87
C PRO A 10 9.16 30.10 -28.58
N THR A 11 9.39 31.42 -28.64
CA THR A 11 8.38 32.46 -28.52
C THR A 11 7.33 32.48 -29.65
N GLN A 12 7.62 31.98 -30.86
CA GLN A 12 6.66 31.96 -31.98
C GLN A 12 5.69 30.76 -31.94
N LEU A 13 6.00 29.71 -31.17
CA LEU A 13 5.11 28.56 -30.97
C LEU A 13 4.01 28.88 -29.93
N LEU A 14 4.36 29.63 -28.88
CA LEU A 14 3.42 30.02 -27.82
C LEU A 14 2.40 31.09 -28.25
N SER A 15 2.72 31.89 -29.28
CA SER A 15 1.87 32.97 -29.78
C SER A 15 0.69 32.51 -30.64
N ARG A 16 0.58 31.21 -30.95
CA ARG A 16 -0.48 30.63 -31.80
C ARG A 16 -1.66 30.04 -31.03
N VAL A 17 -1.57 29.92 -29.71
CA VAL A 17 -2.65 29.38 -28.89
C VAL A 17 -3.66 30.50 -28.59
N PRO A 18 -4.95 30.36 -28.98
CA PRO A 18 -5.95 31.39 -28.71
C PRO A 18 -6.04 31.72 -27.22
N ARG A 19 -6.26 32.99 -26.86
CA ARG A 19 -6.42 33.41 -25.44
C ARG A 19 -7.46 32.57 -24.68
N ARG A 20 -8.50 32.09 -25.38
CA ARG A 20 -9.51 31.16 -24.84
C ARG A 20 -8.92 29.79 -24.49
N ALA A 21 -8.06 29.23 -25.34
CA ALA A 21 -7.39 27.96 -25.09
C ALA A 21 -6.39 28.09 -23.91
N TRP A 22 -5.67 29.21 -23.81
CA TRP A 22 -4.82 29.49 -22.65
C TRP A 22 -5.58 29.51 -21.32
N ARG A 23 -6.79 30.10 -21.29
CA ARG A 23 -7.64 30.06 -20.08
C ARG A 23 -8.01 28.64 -19.68
N TRP A 24 -8.32 27.78 -20.65
CA TRP A 24 -8.61 26.35 -20.39
C TRP A 24 -7.38 25.60 -19.90
N ILE A 25 -6.22 25.79 -20.53
CA ILE A 25 -4.95 25.17 -20.11
C ILE A 25 -4.63 25.55 -18.66
N ILE A 26 -4.71 26.84 -18.31
CA ILE A 26 -4.46 27.31 -16.94
C ILE A 26 -5.46 26.70 -15.96
N ARG A 27 -6.76 26.71 -16.29
CA ARG A 27 -7.80 26.13 -15.41
C ARG A 27 -7.59 24.65 -15.18
N THR A 28 -7.35 23.88 -16.23
CA THR A 28 -7.07 22.45 -16.14
C THR A 28 -5.78 22.19 -15.35
N GLY A 29 -4.72 22.97 -15.61
CA GLY A 29 -3.47 22.87 -14.86
C GLY A 29 -3.66 23.14 -13.36
N LEU A 30 -4.42 24.17 -13.00
CA LEU A 30 -4.76 24.46 -11.60
C LEU A 30 -5.57 23.34 -10.95
N LEU A 31 -6.55 22.76 -11.65
CA LEU A 31 -7.30 21.61 -11.13
C LEU A 31 -6.40 20.40 -10.90
N VAL A 32 -5.53 20.06 -11.84
CA VAL A 32 -4.57 18.95 -11.71
C VAL A 32 -3.62 19.17 -10.53
N LEU A 33 -3.25 20.42 -10.24
CA LEU A 33 -2.38 20.75 -9.11
C LEU A 33 -3.11 20.74 -7.76
N LEU A 34 -4.34 21.25 -7.70
CA LEU A 34 -5.05 21.49 -6.44
C LEU A 34 -5.95 20.33 -5.99
N VAL A 35 -6.53 19.58 -6.93
CA VAL A 35 -7.45 18.48 -6.59
C VAL A 35 -6.73 17.37 -5.82
N PRO A 36 -5.54 16.87 -6.21
CA PRO A 36 -4.86 15.82 -5.46
C PRO A 36 -4.55 16.15 -3.99
N PRO A 37 -3.91 17.28 -3.63
CA PRO A 37 -3.65 17.60 -2.22
C PRO A 37 -4.93 17.88 -1.44
N PHE A 38 -5.95 18.48 -2.06
CA PHE A 38 -7.25 18.70 -1.41
C PHE A 38 -7.95 17.37 -1.09
N LEU A 39 -7.94 16.44 -2.05
CA LEU A 39 -8.50 15.10 -1.86
C LEU A 39 -7.69 14.28 -0.85
N GLN A 40 -6.36 14.39 -0.85
CA GLN A 40 -5.50 13.79 0.17
C GLN A 40 -5.87 14.32 1.55
N TRP A 41 -6.10 15.63 1.68
CA TRP A 41 -6.50 16.24 2.95
C TRP A 41 -7.87 15.72 3.43
N ILE A 42 -8.87 15.67 2.55
CA ILE A 42 -10.20 15.10 2.86
C ILE A 42 -10.06 13.66 3.36
N ILE A 43 -9.38 12.80 2.60
CA ILE A 43 -9.30 11.36 2.91
C ILE A 43 -8.45 11.13 4.17
N ALA A 44 -7.31 11.80 4.30
CA ALA A 44 -6.41 11.57 5.43
C ALA A 44 -6.98 12.08 6.76
N TYR A 45 -7.64 13.25 6.75
CA TYR A 45 -8.02 13.96 7.99
C TYR A 45 -9.52 13.96 8.28
N LEU A 46 -10.40 13.99 7.28
CA LEU A 46 -11.84 14.10 7.51
C LEU A 46 -12.55 12.74 7.49
N VAL A 47 -12.35 11.95 6.43
CA VAL A 47 -13.16 10.72 6.21
C VAL A 47 -12.38 9.42 6.39
N GLY A 48 -11.08 9.49 6.70
CA GLY A 48 -10.24 8.28 6.71
C GLY A 48 -10.56 7.26 7.82
N SER A 49 -11.32 7.65 8.84
CA SER A 49 -11.83 6.73 9.89
C SER A 49 -13.25 6.24 9.59
N ASP A 50 -13.85 6.66 8.48
CA ASP A 50 -15.22 6.31 8.14
C ASP A 50 -15.29 4.88 7.59
N ALA A 51 -16.26 4.10 8.07
CA ALA A 51 -16.47 2.69 7.68
C ALA A 51 -16.77 2.50 6.18
N ARG A 52 -17.24 3.54 5.50
CA ARG A 52 -17.43 3.55 4.04
C ARG A 52 -16.11 3.55 3.27
N ILE A 53 -15.06 4.12 3.87
CA ILE A 53 -13.74 4.34 3.25
C ILE A 53 -12.75 3.25 3.68
N LEU A 54 -12.72 2.93 4.97
CA LEU A 54 -11.96 1.84 5.55
C LEU A 54 -12.94 0.80 6.12
N PRO A 55 -13.05 -0.41 5.54
CA PRO A 55 -14.07 -1.38 5.92
C PRO A 55 -14.07 -1.73 7.42
N PRO A 56 -15.24 -2.02 8.02
CA PRO A 56 -15.36 -2.36 9.44
C PRO A 56 -14.44 -3.49 9.88
N GLN A 57 -14.18 -4.46 8.99
CA GLN A 57 -13.31 -5.59 9.31
C GLN A 57 -11.85 -5.18 9.54
N LEU A 58 -11.41 -4.06 8.99
CA LEU A 58 -10.09 -3.47 9.28
C LEU A 58 -10.18 -2.48 10.46
N LEU A 59 -11.25 -1.70 10.58
CA LEU A 59 -11.44 -0.77 11.71
C LEU A 59 -11.58 -1.48 13.06
N ALA A 60 -12.27 -2.62 13.07
CA ALA A 60 -12.58 -3.40 14.26
C ALA A 60 -11.64 -4.61 14.47
N ALA A 61 -10.62 -4.77 13.62
CA ALA A 61 -9.63 -5.83 13.77
C ALA A 61 -8.93 -5.73 15.14
N LYS A 62 -8.83 -6.85 15.85
CA LYS A 62 -8.08 -6.97 17.10
C LYS A 62 -6.63 -7.40 16.83
N ASN A 63 -6.42 -8.26 15.85
CA ASN A 63 -5.11 -8.84 15.51
C ASN A 63 -4.90 -8.75 14.00
N LEU A 64 -4.24 -7.67 13.56
CA LEU A 64 -3.89 -7.46 12.16
C LEU A 64 -2.54 -8.10 11.86
N MET A 65 -2.47 -8.91 10.81
CA MET A 65 -1.20 -9.42 10.25
C MET A 65 -0.95 -8.85 8.86
N ILE A 66 0.27 -8.39 8.63
CA ILE A 66 0.76 -8.01 7.32
C ILE A 66 1.71 -9.11 6.86
N VAL A 67 1.53 -9.57 5.63
CA VAL A 67 2.35 -10.65 5.04
C VAL A 67 3.09 -10.09 3.84
N THR A 68 4.43 -10.00 3.94
CA THR A 68 5.31 -9.48 2.90
C THR A 68 6.42 -10.47 2.52
N ALA A 69 7.21 -10.14 1.51
CA ALA A 69 8.25 -11.03 1.00
C ALA A 69 9.61 -10.72 1.62
N HIS A 70 9.98 -9.44 1.71
CA HIS A 70 11.29 -8.99 2.16
C HIS A 70 11.19 -7.88 3.23
N PRO A 71 12.26 -7.69 4.03
CA PRO A 71 12.34 -6.56 4.93
C PRO A 71 12.46 -5.27 4.12
N ASP A 72 11.69 -4.23 4.45
CA ASP A 72 11.48 -2.94 3.75
C ASP A 72 10.13 -2.80 3.04
N ASP A 73 9.52 -3.93 2.62
CA ASP A 73 8.21 -3.95 1.95
C ASP A 73 7.15 -3.23 2.80
N GLU A 74 7.21 -3.40 4.12
CA GLU A 74 6.24 -2.85 5.06
C GLU A 74 6.19 -1.32 5.04
N CYS A 75 7.34 -0.66 4.91
CA CYS A 75 7.42 0.79 4.91
C CYS A 75 7.29 1.38 3.50
N LEU A 76 7.81 0.69 2.48
CA LEU A 76 7.74 1.12 1.08
C LEU A 76 6.32 1.02 0.50
N PHE A 77 5.61 -0.07 0.80
CA PHE A 77 4.35 -0.38 0.12
C PHE A 77 3.13 -0.30 1.03
N PHE A 78 3.26 -0.73 2.28
CA PHE A 78 2.11 -0.98 3.16
C PHE A 78 1.91 0.07 4.26
N SER A 79 2.81 1.02 4.43
CA SER A 79 2.75 1.94 5.57
C SER A 79 1.44 2.73 5.69
N PRO A 80 0.77 3.20 4.61
CA PRO A 80 -0.56 3.77 4.74
C PRO A 80 -1.59 2.78 5.29
N SER A 81 -1.56 1.53 4.82
CA SER A 81 -2.49 0.48 5.28
C SER A 81 -2.24 0.11 6.75
N ILE A 82 -0.97 -0.07 7.14
CA ILE A 82 -0.56 -0.40 8.51
C ILE A 82 -0.98 0.71 9.47
N LEU A 83 -0.54 1.95 9.21
CA LEU A 83 -0.84 3.09 10.06
C LEU A 83 -2.32 3.48 9.99
N GLY A 84 -2.98 3.21 8.87
CA GLY A 84 -4.42 3.36 8.70
C GLY A 84 -5.25 2.58 9.70
N VAL A 85 -4.73 1.46 10.20
CA VAL A 85 -5.38 0.64 11.23
C VAL A 85 -4.75 0.89 12.60
N LEU A 86 -3.45 0.64 12.75
CA LEU A 86 -2.75 0.61 14.04
C LEU A 86 -2.62 1.99 14.69
N ASP A 87 -2.48 3.06 13.88
CA ASP A 87 -2.43 4.40 14.45
C ASP A 87 -3.81 4.91 14.86
N ARG A 88 -4.89 4.40 14.24
CA ARG A 88 -6.29 4.77 14.57
C ARG A 88 -6.82 4.04 15.79
N ASN A 89 -6.52 2.76 15.93
CA ASN A 89 -7.02 1.93 17.03
C ASN A 89 -5.85 1.33 17.82
N LYS A 90 -5.59 1.90 19.01
CA LYS A 90 -4.51 1.45 19.89
C LYS A 90 -4.78 0.10 20.58
N HIS A 91 -6.00 -0.43 20.45
CA HIS A 91 -6.34 -1.77 20.91
C HIS A 91 -6.05 -2.85 19.87
N THR A 92 -5.79 -2.49 18.61
CA THR A 92 -5.39 -3.44 17.59
C THR A 92 -3.91 -3.81 17.77
N THR A 93 -3.63 -5.11 17.84
CA THR A 93 -2.26 -5.64 17.84
C THR A 93 -1.82 -5.90 16.41
N GLY A 94 -0.81 -5.16 15.95
CA GLY A 94 -0.19 -5.38 14.64
C GLY A 94 0.89 -6.46 14.67
N SER A 95 0.97 -7.24 13.59
CA SER A 95 1.95 -8.30 13.36
C SER A 95 2.50 -8.20 11.94
N LEU A 96 3.77 -8.52 11.72
CA LEU A 96 4.41 -8.58 10.41
C LEU A 96 5.08 -9.94 10.23
N LEU A 97 4.73 -10.63 9.16
CA LEU A 97 5.32 -11.90 8.74
C LEU A 97 5.99 -11.70 7.38
N VAL A 98 7.31 -11.75 7.37
CA VAL A 98 8.15 -11.58 6.17
C VAL A 98 8.73 -12.94 5.79
N MET A 99 8.45 -13.38 4.56
CA MET A 99 8.81 -14.74 4.12
C MET A 99 10.30 -14.99 3.96
N SER A 100 11.09 -13.92 3.80
CA SER A 100 12.54 -13.98 3.69
C SER A 100 13.18 -12.83 4.45
N ASN A 101 14.31 -13.06 5.09
CA ASN A 101 15.17 -12.03 5.67
C ASN A 101 15.99 -11.26 4.61
N GLY A 102 15.85 -11.60 3.32
CA GLY A 102 16.56 -10.91 2.24
C GLY A 102 18.05 -11.17 2.22
N ASN A 103 18.47 -12.39 2.58
CA ASN A 103 19.88 -12.79 2.72
C ASN A 103 20.64 -12.99 1.38
N ASN A 104 20.14 -12.48 0.26
CA ASN A 104 20.78 -12.64 -1.05
C ASN A 104 22.23 -12.09 -1.11
N TYR A 105 22.58 -11.17 -0.21
CA TYR A 105 23.93 -10.60 -0.08
C TYR A 105 24.66 -11.04 1.20
N GLY A 106 24.16 -12.04 1.94
CA GLY A 106 24.78 -12.51 3.19
C GLY A 106 24.53 -11.62 4.42
N ILE A 107 23.57 -10.69 4.35
CA ILE A 107 23.26 -9.71 5.40
C ILE A 107 21.86 -9.88 6.02
N GLY A 108 21.26 -11.06 5.89
CA GLY A 108 19.89 -11.34 6.34
C GLY A 108 19.67 -11.09 7.83
N GLU A 109 20.62 -11.48 8.69
CA GLU A 109 20.52 -11.19 10.14
C GLU A 109 20.49 -9.70 10.46
N LEU A 110 21.27 -8.89 9.74
CA LEU A 110 21.26 -7.43 9.90
C LEU A 110 19.88 -6.88 9.51
N ARG A 111 19.36 -7.28 8.33
CA ARG A 111 18.05 -6.85 7.85
C ARG A 111 16.90 -7.28 8.78
N SER A 112 16.99 -8.46 9.39
CA SER A 112 16.04 -8.89 10.42
C SER A 112 16.07 -7.99 11.66
N LYS A 113 17.24 -7.47 12.06
CA LYS A 113 17.37 -6.52 13.18
C LYS A 113 16.81 -5.15 12.80
N GLU A 114 17.15 -4.65 11.62
CA GLU A 114 16.63 -3.39 11.05
C GLU A 114 15.10 -3.40 10.98
N LEU A 115 14.52 -4.51 10.52
CA LEU A 115 13.08 -4.73 10.43
C LEU A 115 12.36 -4.53 11.78
N LYS A 116 12.94 -4.98 12.89
CA LYS A 116 12.34 -4.78 14.22
C LYS A 116 12.18 -3.30 14.56
N GLY A 117 13.18 -2.48 14.21
CA GLY A 117 13.10 -1.03 14.36
C GLY A 117 12.02 -0.41 13.48
N SER A 118 11.92 -0.86 12.21
CA SER A 118 10.86 -0.41 11.30
C SER A 118 9.47 -0.74 11.85
N CYS A 119 9.27 -1.98 12.30
CA CYS A 119 8.04 -2.43 12.96
C CYS A 119 7.66 -1.56 14.15
N GLN A 120 8.61 -1.25 15.04
CA GLN A 120 8.38 -0.36 16.17
C GLN A 120 7.90 1.03 15.72
N SER A 121 8.53 1.59 14.69
CA SER A 121 8.20 2.91 14.12
C SER A 121 6.80 2.94 13.50
N LEU A 122 6.34 1.81 12.94
CA LEU A 122 5.01 1.63 12.39
C LEU A 122 3.94 1.23 13.43
N GLY A 123 4.32 1.06 14.70
CA GLY A 123 3.41 0.62 15.77
C GLY A 123 3.05 -0.87 15.73
N ILE A 124 3.84 -1.68 15.04
CA ILE A 124 3.72 -3.15 15.01
C ILE A 124 4.37 -3.72 16.27
N ASN A 125 3.76 -4.75 16.86
CA ASN A 125 4.34 -5.43 18.00
C ASN A 125 5.65 -6.12 17.58
N VAL A 126 6.76 -5.71 18.21
CA VAL A 126 8.12 -6.20 17.91
C VAL A 126 8.22 -7.71 18.08
N GLU A 127 7.49 -8.31 19.03
CA GLU A 127 7.46 -9.77 19.25
C GLU A 127 6.68 -10.52 18.15
N ARG A 128 5.80 -9.81 17.43
CA ARG A 128 5.04 -10.34 16.27
C ARG A 128 5.57 -9.82 14.93
N CYS A 129 6.81 -9.35 14.89
CA CYS A 129 7.48 -8.88 13.68
C CYS A 129 8.61 -9.85 13.32
N ILE A 130 8.39 -10.76 12.37
CA ILE A 130 9.33 -11.86 12.08
C ILE A 130 9.72 -11.80 10.60
N ALA A 131 11.03 -11.93 10.33
CA ALA A 131 11.55 -12.29 9.03
C ALA A 131 12.13 -13.71 9.09
N LEU A 132 11.64 -14.56 8.20
CA LEU A 132 12.02 -15.97 8.15
C LEU A 132 13.36 -16.15 7.42
N ASP A 133 14.11 -17.14 7.85
CA ASP A 133 15.29 -17.62 7.12
C ASP A 133 15.06 -19.08 6.73
N HIS A 134 14.16 -19.28 5.77
CA HIS A 134 13.81 -20.61 5.27
C HIS A 134 14.63 -20.93 4.01
N PRO A 135 15.27 -22.11 3.90
CA PRO A 135 16.13 -22.45 2.75
C PRO A 135 15.39 -22.38 1.41
N ASP A 136 14.09 -22.72 1.39
CA ASP A 136 13.27 -22.69 0.17
C ASP A 136 12.62 -21.32 -0.14
N LEU A 137 12.76 -20.33 0.77
CA LEU A 137 12.19 -18.98 0.63
C LEU A 137 13.29 -17.91 0.63
N GLN A 138 14.46 -18.23 0.10
CA GLN A 138 15.53 -17.25 -0.04
C GLN A 138 15.17 -16.22 -1.10
N ASP A 139 15.54 -14.95 -0.86
CA ASP A 139 15.30 -13.86 -1.79
C ASP A 139 16.00 -14.10 -3.13
N ASN A 140 15.19 -14.46 -4.13
CA ASN A 140 15.63 -14.64 -5.49
C ASN A 140 14.60 -14.08 -6.48
N PRO A 141 14.90 -13.01 -7.23
CA PRO A 141 13.95 -12.38 -8.15
C PRO A 141 13.60 -13.24 -9.38
N LYS A 142 14.16 -14.44 -9.51
CA LYS A 142 13.95 -15.36 -10.63
C LYS A 142 13.24 -16.66 -10.22
N VAL A 143 13.05 -16.91 -8.93
CA VAL A 143 12.49 -18.18 -8.43
C VAL A 143 11.09 -17.93 -7.90
N TRP A 144 10.13 -18.72 -8.36
CA TRP A 144 8.80 -18.75 -7.76
C TRP A 144 8.84 -19.60 -6.49
N TRP A 145 8.52 -19.00 -5.34
CA TRP A 145 8.45 -19.73 -4.07
C TRP A 145 7.25 -20.68 -4.00
N ASP A 146 7.43 -21.80 -3.30
CA ASP A 146 6.35 -22.78 -3.09
C ASP A 146 5.19 -22.14 -2.29
N THR A 147 4.02 -22.08 -2.92
CA THR A 147 2.84 -21.49 -2.32
C THR A 147 2.28 -22.35 -1.20
N ALA A 148 2.38 -23.68 -1.28
CA ALA A 148 1.87 -24.57 -0.23
C ALA A 148 2.69 -24.40 1.07
N LEU A 149 4.00 -24.22 0.93
CA LEU A 149 4.87 -23.88 2.06
C LEU A 149 4.46 -22.54 2.68
N ILE A 150 4.32 -21.47 1.89
CA ILE A 150 3.90 -20.16 2.38
C ILE A 150 2.53 -20.25 3.08
N GLU A 151 1.57 -20.99 2.52
CA GLU A 151 0.25 -21.21 3.12
C GLU A 151 0.33 -21.89 4.48
N SER A 152 1.17 -22.91 4.63
CA SER A 152 1.36 -23.59 5.91
C SER A 152 1.95 -22.68 6.99
N ILE A 153 2.94 -21.86 6.61
CA ILE A 153 3.56 -20.86 7.49
C ILE A 153 2.53 -19.79 7.88
N VAL A 154 1.75 -19.27 6.93
CA VAL A 154 0.69 -18.29 7.20
C VAL A 154 -0.35 -18.89 8.13
N HIS A 155 -0.77 -20.15 7.91
CA HIS A 155 -1.72 -20.84 8.76
C HIS A 155 -1.22 -20.94 10.21
N GLU A 156 0.02 -21.37 10.41
CA GLU A 156 0.66 -21.45 11.72
C GLU A 156 0.59 -20.11 12.45
N HIS A 157 1.00 -19.02 11.79
CA HIS A 157 1.05 -17.69 12.39
C HIS A 157 -0.34 -17.09 12.63
N VAL A 158 -1.32 -17.42 11.79
CA VAL A 158 -2.73 -17.07 12.05
C VAL A 158 -3.20 -17.68 13.37
N GLN A 159 -2.93 -18.97 13.61
CA GLN A 159 -3.32 -19.62 14.86
C GLN A 159 -2.53 -19.08 16.05
N LYS A 160 -1.21 -18.94 15.89
CA LYS A 160 -0.29 -18.48 16.96
C LYS A 160 -0.61 -17.08 17.47
N TRP A 161 -1.04 -16.19 16.60
CA TRP A 161 -1.29 -14.78 16.93
C TRP A 161 -2.77 -14.40 16.98
N ASP A 162 -3.67 -15.38 16.84
CA ASP A 162 -5.13 -15.19 16.81
C ASP A 162 -5.55 -14.11 15.80
N ILE A 163 -4.99 -14.19 14.60
CA ILE A 163 -5.16 -13.16 13.56
C ILE A 163 -6.62 -13.13 13.09
N ASP A 164 -7.21 -11.94 13.01
CA ASP A 164 -8.58 -11.72 12.51
C ASP A 164 -8.65 -10.89 11.21
N ALA A 165 -7.55 -10.25 10.81
CA ALA A 165 -7.40 -9.61 9.51
C ALA A 165 -5.98 -9.75 8.92
N ILE A 166 -5.89 -9.95 7.60
CA ILE A 166 -4.64 -10.04 6.83
C ILE A 166 -4.58 -8.95 5.76
N ILE A 167 -3.41 -8.33 5.58
CA ILE A 167 -3.08 -7.47 4.43
C ILE A 167 -1.83 -8.01 3.72
N THR A 168 -1.88 -8.08 2.39
CA THR A 168 -0.75 -8.59 1.58
C THR A 168 -0.73 -7.99 0.16
N PHE A 169 0.15 -8.48 -0.71
CA PHE A 169 0.25 -8.11 -2.12
C PHE A 169 -0.93 -8.61 -2.96
N ASP A 170 -1.24 -7.92 -4.05
CA ASP A 170 -2.04 -8.49 -5.13
C ASP A 170 -1.17 -9.22 -6.17
N GLU A 171 -1.82 -9.73 -7.21
CA GLU A 171 -1.21 -10.57 -8.25
C GLU A 171 -0.08 -9.88 -9.02
N GLY A 172 -0.02 -8.54 -8.96
CA GLY A 172 1.01 -7.74 -9.59
C GLY A 172 2.25 -7.53 -8.72
N GLY A 173 2.20 -7.83 -7.41
CA GLY A 173 3.36 -7.74 -6.51
C GLY A 173 3.99 -6.35 -6.42
N VAL A 174 3.21 -5.29 -6.66
CA VAL A 174 3.58 -3.87 -6.77
C VAL A 174 4.51 -3.55 -7.96
N SER A 175 5.66 -4.21 -8.06
CA SER A 175 6.68 -4.02 -9.09
C SER A 175 6.80 -5.20 -10.06
N GLY A 176 6.01 -6.27 -9.88
CA GLY A 176 6.14 -7.51 -10.63
C GLY A 176 7.14 -8.50 -10.04
N HIS A 177 7.70 -8.21 -8.85
CA HIS A 177 8.67 -9.11 -8.19
C HIS A 177 8.06 -10.49 -7.95
N ILE A 178 8.77 -11.55 -8.36
CA ILE A 178 8.22 -12.91 -8.38
C ILE A 178 7.86 -13.40 -6.97
N ASN A 179 8.70 -13.12 -5.96
CA ASN A 179 8.42 -13.46 -4.56
C ASN A 179 7.15 -12.79 -4.02
N HIS A 180 6.90 -11.52 -4.39
CA HIS A 180 5.69 -10.81 -3.94
C HIS A 180 4.44 -11.45 -4.53
N ARG A 181 4.54 -11.90 -5.79
CA ARG A 181 3.46 -12.60 -6.49
C ARG A 181 3.23 -14.00 -5.92
N ALA A 182 4.29 -14.70 -5.51
CA ALA A 182 4.17 -15.99 -4.81
C ALA A 182 3.48 -15.83 -3.44
N VAL A 183 3.86 -14.81 -2.66
CA VAL A 183 3.15 -14.44 -1.41
C VAL A 183 1.68 -14.13 -1.68
N SER A 184 1.39 -13.33 -2.71
CA SER A 184 0.02 -13.01 -3.09
C SER A 184 -0.79 -14.26 -3.44
N ALA A 185 -0.24 -15.16 -4.24
CA ALA A 185 -0.91 -16.40 -4.64
C ALA A 185 -1.23 -17.29 -3.44
N ALA A 186 -0.24 -17.52 -2.57
CA ALA A 186 -0.39 -18.33 -1.37
C ALA A 186 -1.45 -17.76 -0.41
N VAL A 187 -1.33 -16.48 -0.04
CA VAL A 187 -2.28 -15.84 0.90
C VAL A 187 -3.67 -15.75 0.29
N SER A 188 -3.78 -15.51 -1.02
CA SER A 188 -5.09 -15.51 -1.71
C SER A 188 -5.73 -16.89 -1.70
N ASN A 189 -4.97 -17.95 -1.96
CA ASN A 189 -5.48 -19.31 -1.91
C ASN A 189 -5.89 -19.70 -0.49
N TYR A 190 -5.05 -19.43 0.51
CA TYR A 190 -5.37 -19.66 1.93
C TYR A 190 -6.66 -18.96 2.35
N ALA A 191 -6.79 -17.66 2.06
CA ALA A 191 -7.97 -16.88 2.41
C ALA A 191 -9.22 -17.33 1.67
N SER A 192 -9.09 -17.80 0.42
CA SER A 192 -10.24 -18.21 -0.40
C SER A 192 -10.76 -19.59 -0.01
N THR A 193 -9.87 -20.53 0.30
CA THR A 193 -10.19 -21.96 0.43
C THR A 193 -10.37 -22.42 1.88
N ASN A 194 -9.66 -21.82 2.84
CA ASN A 194 -9.74 -22.24 4.24
C ASN A 194 -10.92 -21.55 4.94
N PRO A 195 -11.97 -22.28 5.39
CA PRO A 195 -13.16 -21.68 6.00
C PRO A 195 -12.87 -20.86 7.26
N ARG A 196 -11.78 -21.19 7.98
CA ARG A 196 -11.36 -20.50 9.21
C ARG A 196 -10.32 -19.40 8.96
N ALA A 197 -9.92 -19.15 7.72
CA ALA A 197 -8.98 -18.06 7.46
C ALA A 197 -9.57 -16.71 7.94
N PRO A 198 -8.73 -15.74 8.31
CA PRO A 198 -9.19 -14.40 8.63
C PRO A 198 -9.71 -13.67 7.39
N VAL A 199 -10.32 -12.50 7.55
CA VAL A 199 -10.57 -11.65 6.37
C VAL A 199 -9.22 -11.22 5.79
N ALA A 200 -9.08 -11.22 4.47
CA ALA A 200 -7.84 -10.81 3.83
C ALA A 200 -8.09 -9.71 2.80
N PHE A 201 -7.14 -8.78 2.71
CA PHE A 201 -7.11 -7.69 1.75
C PHE A 201 -5.77 -7.67 1.02
N LYS A 202 -5.82 -7.33 -0.26
CA LYS A 202 -4.64 -7.19 -1.12
C LYS A 202 -4.45 -5.74 -1.57
N LEU A 203 -3.21 -5.29 -1.53
CA LEU A 203 -2.78 -3.98 -2.01
C LEU A 203 -2.79 -3.95 -3.54
N THR A 204 -3.50 -3.00 -4.15
CA THR A 204 -3.59 -2.89 -5.60
C THR A 204 -2.26 -2.47 -6.24
N THR A 205 -1.77 -3.26 -7.18
CA THR A 205 -0.68 -2.90 -8.09
C THR A 205 -1.15 -1.92 -9.15
N THR A 206 -0.35 -0.90 -9.42
CA THR A 206 -0.59 0.11 -10.45
C THR A 206 0.56 0.21 -11.44
N SER A 207 0.32 0.81 -12.60
CA SER A 207 1.33 1.03 -13.62
C SER A 207 2.41 2.01 -13.15
N LEU A 208 3.62 1.93 -13.72
CA LEU A 208 4.76 2.77 -13.32
C LEU A 208 4.47 4.28 -13.33
N PRO A 209 3.76 4.86 -14.33
CA PRO A 209 3.44 6.28 -14.29
C PRO A 209 2.59 6.64 -13.07
N ARG A 210 1.54 5.85 -12.77
CA ARG A 210 0.66 6.05 -11.62
C ARG A 210 1.39 5.83 -10.29
N LYS A 211 2.40 4.95 -10.28
CA LYS A 211 3.23 4.66 -9.10
C LYS A 211 4.01 5.90 -8.65
N TYR A 212 4.61 6.63 -9.58
CA TYR A 212 5.59 7.69 -9.29
C TYR A 212 5.06 9.12 -9.50
N THR A 213 3.74 9.31 -9.56
CA THR A 213 3.11 10.65 -9.70
C THR A 213 2.77 11.30 -8.36
N PHE A 214 3.35 10.85 -7.25
CA PHE A 214 3.08 11.38 -5.92
C PHE A 214 1.56 11.32 -5.62
N LEU A 215 0.90 12.44 -5.30
CA LEU A 215 -0.56 12.48 -5.11
C LEU A 215 -1.35 12.46 -6.42
N GLY A 216 -0.72 12.66 -7.57
CA GLY A 216 -1.39 12.81 -8.87
C GLY A 216 -2.28 11.63 -9.26
N ASP A 217 -2.00 10.43 -8.76
CA ASP A 217 -2.84 9.24 -8.99
C ASP A 217 -4.08 9.14 -8.06
N LEU A 218 -4.15 9.97 -7.02
CA LEU A 218 -5.21 9.90 -6.03
C LEU A 218 -6.61 10.16 -6.62
N PRO A 219 -6.84 11.17 -7.48
CA PRO A 219 -8.16 11.41 -8.06
C PRO A 219 -8.69 10.20 -8.84
N LEU A 220 -7.83 9.56 -9.64
CA LEU A 220 -8.18 8.38 -10.42
C LEU A 220 -8.49 7.19 -9.50
N THR A 221 -7.68 7.01 -8.46
CA THR A 221 -7.86 5.94 -7.46
C THR A 221 -9.13 6.12 -6.62
N ALA A 222 -9.50 7.36 -6.33
CA ALA A 222 -10.67 7.70 -5.53
C ALA A 222 -11.99 7.65 -6.32
N LEU A 223 -11.97 7.56 -7.66
CA LEU A 223 -13.20 7.51 -8.47
C LEU A 223 -14.22 6.47 -7.97
N PRO A 224 -13.85 5.21 -7.66
CA PRO A 224 -14.78 4.21 -7.13
C PRO A 224 -15.30 4.52 -5.72
N PHE A 225 -14.65 5.44 -5.01
CA PHE A 225 -15.02 5.88 -3.66
C PHE A 225 -15.77 7.21 -3.65
N THR A 226 -16.01 7.85 -4.81
CA THR A 226 -16.57 9.21 -4.90
C THR A 226 -17.85 9.36 -4.07
N TRP A 227 -18.82 8.45 -4.27
CA TRP A 227 -20.09 8.50 -3.55
C TRP A 227 -19.91 8.25 -2.04
N ARG A 228 -19.03 7.30 -1.69
CA ARG A 228 -18.68 6.98 -0.29
C ARG A 228 -18.06 8.17 0.43
N ILE A 229 -17.21 8.94 -0.26
CA ILE A 229 -16.58 10.16 0.28
C ILE A 229 -17.64 11.25 0.48
N ILE A 230 -18.52 11.47 -0.50
CA ILE A 230 -19.60 12.46 -0.40
C ILE A 230 -20.54 12.12 0.76
N GLU A 231 -20.96 10.87 0.87
CA GLU A 231 -21.77 10.39 1.99
C GLU A 231 -21.04 10.57 3.32
N ALA A 232 -19.75 10.25 3.38
CA ALA A 232 -18.93 10.41 4.59
C ALA A 232 -18.79 11.85 5.07
N LEU A 233 -18.81 12.81 4.15
CA LEU A 233 -18.81 14.24 4.47
C LEU A 233 -20.20 14.78 4.84
N SER A 234 -21.26 14.16 4.34
CA SER A 234 -22.63 14.69 4.44
C SER A 234 -23.45 14.05 5.57
N PHE A 235 -23.19 12.79 5.90
CA PHE A 235 -24.00 12.00 6.82
C PHE A 235 -23.13 11.25 7.85
N PRO A 236 -23.57 11.12 9.12
CA PRO A 236 -22.88 10.32 10.12
C PRO A 236 -22.74 8.84 9.73
N ALA A 237 -21.68 8.19 10.17
CA ALA A 237 -21.40 6.79 9.84
C ALA A 237 -22.46 5.78 10.33
N SER A 238 -23.32 6.17 11.28
CA SER A 238 -24.39 5.33 11.82
C SER A 238 -25.55 5.07 10.84
N THR A 239 -25.61 5.78 9.71
CA THR A 239 -26.73 5.66 8.76
C THR A 239 -26.44 4.73 7.58
N VAL A 240 -25.31 4.01 7.58
CA VAL A 240 -24.84 3.26 6.40
C VAL A 240 -24.82 1.77 6.66
N ASP A 241 -25.45 1.02 5.76
CA ASP A 241 -25.32 -0.43 5.66
C ASP A 241 -23.90 -0.77 5.17
N PRO A 242 -23.05 -1.46 5.96
CA PRO A 242 -21.65 -1.76 5.63
C PRO A 242 -21.43 -2.71 4.44
N LYS A 243 -22.43 -2.87 3.56
CA LYS A 243 -22.52 -3.90 2.52
C LYS A 243 -21.39 -3.88 1.49
N ASP A 244 -20.61 -2.82 1.37
CA ASP A 244 -19.50 -2.77 0.41
C ASP A 244 -18.11 -2.67 1.06
N GLY A 245 -17.84 -3.63 1.96
CA GLY A 245 -16.51 -3.91 2.53
C GLY A 245 -15.53 -4.59 1.56
N SER A 246 -15.77 -4.51 0.24
CA SER A 246 -14.92 -5.14 -0.78
C SER A 246 -13.67 -4.32 -1.11
N ARG A 247 -13.65 -3.03 -0.77
CA ARG A 247 -12.55 -2.10 -1.07
C ARG A 247 -12.27 -1.16 0.10
N ALA A 248 -11.01 -0.80 0.26
CA ALA A 248 -10.56 0.22 1.20
C ALA A 248 -9.71 1.28 0.49
N LEU A 249 -9.79 2.53 0.95
CA LEU A 249 -8.89 3.61 0.54
C LEU A 249 -8.31 4.26 1.78
N VAL A 250 -6.99 4.25 1.90
CA VAL A 250 -6.30 4.73 3.10
C VAL A 250 -5.25 5.74 2.70
N ALA A 251 -5.33 6.93 3.28
CA ALA A 251 -4.38 8.01 3.04
C ALA A 251 -3.61 8.35 4.32
N ASN A 252 -2.31 8.56 4.18
CA ASN A 252 -1.44 9.03 5.25
C ASN A 252 -1.70 10.50 5.56
N THR A 253 -1.80 10.80 6.86
CA THR A 253 -1.59 12.16 7.37
C THR A 253 -0.11 12.50 7.29
N TRP A 254 0.24 13.77 7.48
CA TRP A 254 1.64 14.18 7.54
C TRP A 254 2.39 13.47 8.66
N ARG A 255 1.77 13.31 9.84
CA ARG A 255 2.35 12.54 10.95
C ARG A 255 2.65 11.10 10.55
N ARG A 256 1.72 10.41 9.86
CA ARG A 256 1.93 9.04 9.41
C ARG A 256 3.00 8.93 8.33
N TYR A 257 3.07 9.90 7.42
CA TYR A 257 4.19 9.99 6.48
C TYR A 257 5.54 10.10 7.20
N LEU A 258 5.64 10.91 8.26
CA LEU A 258 6.87 10.98 9.06
C LEU A 258 7.18 9.65 9.77
N MET A 259 6.18 8.93 10.26
CA MET A 259 6.36 7.57 10.80
C MET A 259 6.86 6.59 9.74
N THR A 260 6.31 6.65 8.51
CA THR A 260 6.80 5.89 7.36
C THR A 260 8.27 6.21 7.07
N ARG A 261 8.66 7.49 7.12
CA ARG A 261 10.04 7.94 6.91
C ARG A 261 10.98 7.43 8.00
N ASP A 262 10.56 7.48 9.27
CA ASP A 262 11.34 6.95 10.40
C ASP A 262 11.48 5.43 10.30
N ALA A 263 10.42 4.71 9.93
CA ALA A 263 10.45 3.26 9.71
C ALA A 263 11.47 2.86 8.63
N PHE A 264 11.45 3.53 7.47
CA PHE A 264 12.43 3.27 6.41
C PHE A 264 13.85 3.66 6.82
N ALA A 265 14.02 4.70 7.65
CA ALA A 265 15.32 5.07 8.22
C ALA A 265 15.88 4.05 9.22
N LYS A 266 15.14 2.97 9.55
CA LYS A 266 15.70 1.83 10.30
C LYS A 266 16.35 0.79 9.40
N HIS A 267 16.10 0.83 8.09
CA HIS A 267 16.71 -0.05 7.10
C HIS A 267 17.98 0.56 6.52
N ASP A 268 18.96 0.84 7.38
CA ASP A 268 20.23 1.49 6.98
C ASP A 268 20.94 0.74 5.85
N SER A 269 20.96 -0.60 5.91
CA SER A 269 21.57 -1.46 4.89
C SER A 269 20.87 -1.39 3.52
N GLN A 270 19.66 -0.84 3.47
CA GLN A 270 18.83 -0.74 2.27
C GLN A 270 18.59 0.71 1.86
N TYR A 271 19.26 1.67 2.49
CA TYR A 271 19.00 3.10 2.34
C TYR A 271 19.74 3.67 1.12
N THR A 272 19.17 3.52 -0.09
CA THR A 272 19.75 4.02 -1.36
C THR A 272 19.01 5.26 -1.88
N TRP A 273 19.67 6.06 -2.73
CA TRP A 273 19.13 7.34 -3.26
C TRP A 273 17.83 7.16 -4.05
N ASP A 274 17.68 6.06 -4.79
CA ASP A 274 16.49 5.74 -5.56
C ASP A 274 15.31 5.39 -4.63
N ARG A 275 15.58 4.73 -3.50
CA ARG A 275 14.59 4.48 -2.45
C ARG A 275 14.21 5.75 -1.69
N HIS A 276 15.15 6.69 -1.51
CA HIS A 276 14.78 8.03 -1.03
C HIS A 276 13.81 8.74 -1.96
N LEU A 277 14.09 8.72 -3.26
CA LEU A 277 13.19 9.30 -4.26
C LEU A 277 11.83 8.59 -4.20
N TYR A 278 11.83 7.25 -4.12
CA TYR A 278 10.62 6.45 -3.92
C TYR A 278 9.79 6.95 -2.73
N MET A 279 10.42 7.21 -1.59
CA MET A 279 9.78 7.71 -0.36
C MET A 279 9.17 9.11 -0.49
N ILE A 280 9.40 9.80 -1.59
CA ILE A 280 8.81 11.11 -1.90
C ILE A 280 7.74 10.95 -2.97
N VAL A 281 8.09 10.34 -4.10
CA VAL A 281 7.25 10.34 -5.31
C VAL A 281 6.33 9.13 -5.44
N SER A 282 6.54 8.06 -4.67
CA SER A 282 5.68 6.88 -4.76
C SER A 282 4.34 7.12 -4.09
N ARG A 283 3.24 6.89 -4.81
CA ARG A 283 1.91 6.96 -4.21
C ARG A 283 1.73 6.00 -3.03
N TYR A 284 2.44 4.87 -3.00
CA TYR A 284 2.29 3.83 -1.98
C TYR A 284 2.74 4.29 -0.59
N VAL A 285 3.49 5.40 -0.51
CA VAL A 285 3.92 6.03 0.74
C VAL A 285 2.88 7.04 1.25
N TRP A 286 1.97 7.47 0.38
CA TRP A 286 0.97 8.50 0.67
C TRP A 286 -0.44 7.95 0.79
N PHE A 287 -0.79 6.95 -0.02
CA PHE A 287 -2.09 6.30 0.04
C PHE A 287 -2.07 4.89 -0.59
N ASN A 288 -2.90 4.01 -0.04
CA ASN A 288 -3.13 2.66 -0.53
C ASN A 288 -4.62 2.49 -0.86
N ASP A 289 -4.91 1.76 -1.93
CA ASP A 289 -6.22 1.17 -2.14
C ASP A 289 -6.09 -0.35 -2.03
N LEU A 290 -7.01 -0.95 -1.28
CA LEU A 290 -7.03 -2.37 -0.99
C LEU A 290 -8.30 -2.99 -1.56
N LYS A 291 -8.21 -4.28 -1.92
CA LYS A 291 -9.35 -5.09 -2.34
C LYS A 291 -9.45 -6.31 -1.44
N ARG A 292 -10.67 -6.65 -1.02
CA ARG A 292 -10.93 -7.87 -0.26
C ARG A 292 -10.69 -9.10 -1.14
N ILE A 293 -10.05 -10.11 -0.58
CA ILE A 293 -9.91 -11.43 -1.23
C ILE A 293 -11.27 -12.14 -1.09
N PRO A 294 -11.91 -12.55 -2.20
CA PRO A 294 -13.19 -13.25 -2.14
C PRO A 294 -13.02 -14.64 -1.52
N ARG A 295 -14.04 -15.13 -0.82
CA ARG A 295 -14.11 -16.54 -0.45
C ARG A 295 -14.46 -17.35 -1.70
N ALA A 296 -13.89 -18.55 -1.83
CA ALA A 296 -14.40 -19.50 -2.81
C ALA A 296 -15.87 -19.79 -2.46
N THR A 297 -16.77 -19.54 -3.40
CA THR A 297 -18.16 -20.00 -3.28
C THR A 297 -18.09 -21.52 -3.22
N GLN A 298 -18.51 -22.13 -2.12
CA GLN A 298 -18.77 -23.57 -2.13
C GLN A 298 -19.89 -23.78 -3.16
N GLN A 299 -19.55 -24.40 -4.30
CA GLN A 299 -20.57 -24.97 -5.16
C GLN A 299 -21.17 -26.12 -4.36
N GLU A 300 -22.35 -25.88 -3.77
CA GLU A 300 -23.25 -26.95 -3.31
C GLU A 300 -23.71 -27.80 -4.51
#